data_AF-A0A7S2Y039-F1
#
_entry.id   AF-A0A7S2Y039-F1
#
_cell.length_a   1.000
_cell.length_b   1.000
_cell.length_c   1.000
_cell.angle_alpha   90.00
_cell.angle_beta   90.00
_cell.angle_gamma   90.00
#
_symmetry.space_group_name_H-M   'P 1'
#
loop_
_entity.id
_entity.type
_entity.pdbx_description
1 polymer ?
#
loop_
_entity_poly.entity_id
_entity_poly.type
_entity_poly.pdbx_seq_one_letter_code
_entity_poly.pdbx_strand_id
1 'polypeptide(L)'
;RRTQKIKTTDQIFKPVLLCINMAGTKKQKIRFFDAFALIQALVLAAIGFCLSWWYLGWEYLTYREFLLPIGCAVYVYMRNARFFQEDGDGTSGKGSAKDQISKPLAAELEGLTFLQGSSPSMGSGPIVLLFWATWCGHSKKSLVPLNRTHASFKDQGVQVVAISREEVGVLREFLPSVGRSLAYALASEDGRLTQKYQRAFGVKTVPHAYVIGRSGRVEWHGHPTQIDAVLDEVISNDVHLM
;
A
#
# COMPACT_ATOMS: atom_id res chain seq x y z
N ARG A 1 6.15 12.75 65.83
CA ARG A 1 5.14 11.79 65.31
C ARG A 1 4.88 12.11 63.83
N ARG A 2 5.33 11.21 62.95
CA ARG A 2 4.90 10.93 61.56
C ARG A 2 4.39 12.09 60.69
N THR A 3 5.28 12.59 59.83
CA THR A 3 4.96 13.08 58.48
C THR A 3 5.03 11.89 57.52
N GLN A 4 3.88 11.28 57.22
CA GLN A 4 3.78 10.16 56.28
C GLN A 4 2.47 10.32 55.50
N LYS A 5 2.54 10.75 54.23
CA LYS A 5 1.63 10.40 53.11
C LYS A 5 1.74 11.44 51.99
N ILE A 6 2.73 11.31 51.11
CA ILE A 6 2.58 11.58 49.67
C ILE A 6 3.56 10.65 48.93
N LYS A 7 3.19 9.38 48.72
CA LYS A 7 3.95 8.44 47.89
C LYS A 7 3.04 7.33 47.32
N THR A 8 1.85 7.70 46.84
CA THR A 8 0.84 6.70 46.41
C THR A 8 0.06 7.08 45.16
N THR A 9 0.67 7.81 44.23
CA THR A 9 0.08 8.03 42.89
C THR A 9 0.98 7.54 41.77
N ASP A 10 2.29 7.39 42.02
CA ASP A 10 3.28 7.09 40.99
C ASP A 10 3.58 5.58 40.81
N GLN A 11 3.06 4.73 41.70
CA GLN A 11 3.26 3.27 41.67
C GLN A 11 2.10 2.50 41.02
N ILE A 12 0.93 3.12 40.85
CA ILE A 12 -0.27 2.46 40.32
C ILE A 12 -0.33 2.58 38.79
N PHE A 13 0.21 3.67 38.21
CA PHE A 13 0.16 3.90 36.76
C PHE A 13 1.35 3.36 35.97
N LYS A 14 2.46 2.97 36.63
CA LYS A 14 3.62 2.38 35.95
C LYS A 14 3.33 1.06 35.22
N PRO A 15 2.56 0.08 35.78
CA PRO A 15 2.24 -1.13 35.03
C PRO A 15 1.29 -0.88 33.86
N VAL A 16 0.41 0.12 33.95
CA VAL A 16 -0.52 0.48 32.86
C VAL A 16 0.20 1.18 31.71
N LEU A 17 1.13 2.11 32.00
CA LEU A 17 1.97 2.74 30.98
C LEU A 17 2.96 1.77 30.34
N LEU A 18 3.49 0.79 31.08
CA LEU A 18 4.35 -0.25 30.50
C LEU A 18 3.57 -1.15 29.52
N CYS A 19 2.33 -1.54 29.86
CA CYS A 19 1.48 -2.33 28.96
C CYS A 19 1.09 -1.57 27.68
N ILE A 20 0.93 -0.25 27.75
CA ILE A 20 0.66 0.59 26.56
C ILE A 20 1.92 0.74 25.69
N ASN A 21 3.11 0.89 26.29
CA ASN A 21 4.36 1.03 25.54
C ASN A 21 4.92 -0.29 24.98
N MET A 22 4.46 -1.45 25.46
CA MET A 22 4.85 -2.76 24.90
C MET A 22 3.94 -3.26 23.77
N ALA A 23 2.85 -2.56 23.44
CA ALA A 23 1.92 -2.91 22.36
C ALA A 23 2.44 -2.52 20.96
N GLY A 24 3.76 -2.63 20.75
CA GLY A 24 4.50 -2.11 19.61
C GLY A 24 4.94 -3.16 18.59
N THR A 25 4.34 -4.35 18.55
CA THR A 25 4.65 -5.34 17.50
C THR A 25 3.47 -5.49 16.54
N LYS A 26 3.73 -5.38 15.22
CA LYS A 26 2.71 -5.54 14.14
C LYS A 26 1.84 -6.79 14.35
N LYS A 27 2.44 -7.87 14.88
CA LYS A 27 1.79 -9.16 15.17
C LYS A 27 0.67 -9.07 16.24
N GLN A 28 0.79 -8.16 17.20
CA GLN A 28 -0.23 -7.93 18.24
C GLN A 28 -1.41 -7.10 17.73
N LYS A 29 -1.16 -6.10 16.88
CA LYS A 29 -2.22 -5.31 16.23
C LYS A 29 -3.09 -6.16 15.30
N ILE A 30 -2.48 -7.11 14.59
CA ILE A 30 -3.20 -8.07 13.72
C ILE A 30 -4.14 -8.94 14.56
N ARG A 31 -3.65 -9.55 15.65
CA ARG A 31 -4.47 -10.37 16.55
C ARG A 31 -5.62 -9.62 17.22
N PHE A 32 -5.43 -8.33 17.52
CA PHE A 32 -6.48 -7.50 18.11
C PHE A 32 -7.62 -7.22 17.11
N PHE A 33 -7.27 -6.99 15.84
CA PHE A 33 -8.25 -6.74 14.78
C PHE A 33 -8.99 -8.03 14.38
N ASP A 34 -8.29 -9.17 14.37
CA ASP A 34 -8.90 -10.49 14.15
C ASP A 34 -9.91 -10.82 15.25
N ALA A 35 -9.58 -10.51 16.50
CA ALA A 35 -10.50 -10.69 17.63
C ALA A 35 -11.74 -9.80 17.50
N PHE A 36 -11.58 -8.55 17.05
CA PHE A 36 -12.71 -7.64 16.83
C PHE A 36 -13.64 -8.15 15.71
N ALA A 37 -13.09 -8.61 14.60
CA ALA A 37 -13.86 -9.18 13.49
C ALA A 37 -14.60 -10.47 13.89
N LEU A 38 -13.96 -11.34 14.69
CA LEU A 38 -14.57 -12.54 15.25
C LEU A 38 -15.71 -12.20 16.22
N ILE A 39 -15.50 -11.24 17.11
CA ILE A 39 -16.53 -10.78 18.05
C ILE A 39 -17.73 -10.21 17.28
N GLN A 40 -17.50 -9.38 16.27
CA GLN A 40 -18.56 -8.82 15.43
C GLN A 40 -19.35 -9.92 14.70
N ALA A 41 -18.67 -10.94 14.17
CA ALA A 41 -19.33 -12.06 13.52
C ALA A 41 -20.19 -12.88 14.50
N LEU A 42 -19.70 -13.14 15.71
CA LEU A 42 -20.44 -13.86 16.75
C LEU A 42 -21.66 -13.08 17.23
N VAL A 43 -21.54 -11.75 17.39
CA VAL A 43 -22.66 -10.88 17.77
C VAL A 43 -23.75 -10.87 16.69
N LEU A 44 -23.38 -10.76 15.42
CA LEU A 44 -24.33 -10.79 14.31
C LEU A 44 -25.02 -12.15 14.18
N ALA A 45 -24.28 -13.25 14.40
CA ALA A 45 -24.85 -14.60 14.43
C ALA A 45 -25.84 -14.79 15.59
N ALA A 46 -25.53 -14.26 16.77
CA ALA A 46 -26.43 -14.31 17.93
C ALA A 46 -27.70 -13.47 17.71
N ILE A 47 -27.57 -12.27 17.13
CA ILE A 47 -28.73 -11.43 16.76
C ILE A 47 -29.61 -12.15 15.73
N GLY A 48 -29.00 -12.73 14.69
CA GLY A 48 -29.72 -13.52 13.69
C GLY A 48 -30.48 -14.68 14.32
N PHE A 49 -29.82 -15.43 15.22
CA PHE A 49 -30.46 -16.54 15.95
C PHE A 49 -31.62 -16.07 16.83
N CYS A 50 -31.46 -14.98 17.58
CA CYS A 50 -32.53 -14.40 18.41
C CYS A 50 -33.71 -13.89 17.59
N LEU A 51 -33.46 -13.27 16.43
CA LEU A 51 -34.50 -12.79 15.53
C LEU A 51 -35.25 -13.96 14.87
N SER A 52 -34.54 -14.96 14.39
CA SER A 52 -35.15 -16.19 13.85
C SER A 52 -35.98 -16.91 14.92
N TRP A 53 -35.48 -16.97 16.16
CA TRP A 53 -36.22 -17.50 17.31
C TRP A 53 -37.50 -16.71 17.58
N TRP A 54 -37.40 -15.38 17.63
CA TRP A 54 -38.53 -14.49 17.88
C TRP A 54 -39.60 -14.58 16.79
N TYR A 55 -39.18 -14.78 15.54
CA TYR A 55 -40.08 -14.69 14.38
C TYR A 55 -40.72 -16.02 13.99
N LEU A 56 -40.00 -17.16 14.12
CA LEU A 56 -40.45 -18.45 13.56
C LEU A 56 -40.98 -19.42 14.61
N GLY A 57 -40.72 -19.20 15.91
CA GLY A 57 -41.07 -20.13 16.97
C GLY A 57 -40.30 -21.46 16.87
N TRP A 58 -40.33 -22.25 17.94
CA TRP A 58 -39.48 -23.43 18.13
C TRP A 58 -39.71 -24.57 17.09
N GLU A 59 -40.79 -24.55 16.32
CA GLU A 59 -41.23 -25.68 15.48
C GLU A 59 -40.71 -25.66 14.03
N TYR A 60 -39.99 -24.63 13.58
CA TYR A 60 -39.59 -24.49 12.16
C TYR A 60 -38.07 -24.36 11.89
N LEU A 61 -37.22 -24.55 12.90
CA LEU A 61 -35.76 -24.49 12.75
C LEU A 61 -35.21 -25.73 12.00
N THR A 62 -35.17 -25.64 10.67
CA THR A 62 -34.57 -26.68 9.81
C THR A 62 -33.12 -26.32 9.49
N TYR A 63 -32.19 -27.30 9.54
CA TYR A 63 -30.73 -27.13 9.35
C TYR A 63 -30.29 -26.30 8.11
N ARG A 64 -31.15 -26.17 7.08
CA ARG A 64 -30.88 -25.37 5.87
C ARG A 64 -30.81 -23.87 6.13
N GLU A 65 -31.52 -23.35 7.14
CA GLU A 65 -31.53 -21.92 7.52
C GLU A 65 -30.19 -21.46 8.09
N PHE A 66 -29.36 -22.39 8.61
CA PHE A 66 -28.03 -22.08 9.15
C PHE A 66 -26.91 -22.06 8.09
N LEU A 67 -27.11 -22.77 6.98
CA LEU A 67 -26.08 -22.88 5.94
C LEU A 67 -25.87 -21.54 5.20
N LEU A 68 -26.92 -20.74 5.04
CA LEU A 68 -26.84 -19.43 4.40
C LEU A 68 -26.03 -18.41 5.23
N PRO A 69 -26.32 -18.17 6.53
CA PRO A 69 -25.54 -17.23 7.34
C PRO A 69 -24.11 -17.73 7.59
N ILE A 70 -23.90 -19.04 7.79
CA ILE A 70 -22.54 -19.61 7.88
C ILE A 70 -21.80 -19.42 6.54
N GLY A 71 -22.46 -19.68 5.42
CA GLY A 71 -21.91 -19.45 4.08
C GLY A 71 -21.57 -17.98 3.82
N CYS A 72 -22.43 -17.05 4.22
CA CYS A 72 -22.17 -15.60 4.14
C CYS A 72 -20.99 -15.19 5.03
N ALA A 73 -20.91 -15.72 6.26
CA ALA A 73 -19.80 -15.45 7.17
C ALA A 73 -18.47 -16.00 6.62
N VAL A 74 -18.48 -17.23 6.09
CA VAL A 74 -17.32 -17.84 5.43
C VAL A 74 -16.95 -17.07 4.17
N TYR A 75 -17.90 -16.63 3.35
CA TYR A 75 -17.64 -15.84 2.15
C TYR A 75 -17.01 -14.48 2.48
N VAL A 76 -17.57 -13.76 3.47
CA VAL A 76 -17.02 -12.49 3.94
C VAL A 76 -15.63 -12.70 4.55
N TYR A 77 -15.44 -13.75 5.35
CA TYR A 77 -14.15 -14.11 5.91
C TYR A 77 -13.13 -14.47 4.83
N MET A 78 -13.49 -15.31 3.85
CA MET A 78 -12.62 -15.71 2.75
C MET A 78 -12.26 -14.51 1.85
N ARG A 79 -13.21 -13.60 1.62
CA ARG A 79 -12.95 -12.35 0.88
C ARG A 79 -11.99 -11.44 1.64
N ASN A 80 -12.12 -11.35 2.96
CA ASN A 80 -11.18 -10.60 3.81
C ASN A 80 -9.83 -11.31 3.95
N ALA A 81 -9.80 -12.64 4.02
CA ALA A 81 -8.57 -13.43 4.22
C ALA A 81 -7.69 -13.47 2.96
N ARG A 82 -8.28 -13.49 1.76
CA ARG A 82 -7.52 -13.30 0.51
C ARG A 82 -6.89 -11.91 0.42
N PHE A 83 -7.45 -10.92 1.12
CA PHE A 83 -6.87 -9.57 1.26
C PHE A 83 -5.56 -9.61 2.07
N PHE A 84 -5.47 -10.44 3.10
CA PHE A 84 -4.30 -10.48 4.00
C PHE A 84 -3.11 -11.31 3.49
N GLN A 85 -3.29 -12.14 2.46
CA GLN A 85 -2.16 -12.88 1.88
C GLN A 85 -1.31 -12.00 0.94
N GLU A 86 -1.85 -10.88 0.44
CA GLU A 86 -1.10 -9.90 -0.36
C GLU A 86 -0.52 -8.75 0.47
N ASP A 87 -1.11 -8.40 1.61
CA ASP A 87 -0.61 -7.31 2.48
C ASP A 87 0.59 -7.72 3.38
N GLY A 88 1.09 -8.96 3.21
CA GLY A 88 2.01 -9.64 4.12
C GLY A 88 3.46 -9.75 3.69
N ASP A 89 3.87 -9.20 2.55
CA ASP A 89 5.27 -9.17 2.12
C ASP A 89 5.76 -7.74 1.85
N GLY A 90 6.10 -7.05 2.94
CA GLY A 90 6.94 -5.85 2.92
C GLY A 90 8.42 -6.19 3.11
N THR A 91 8.85 -7.36 2.62
CA THR A 91 10.22 -7.85 2.65
C THR A 91 10.59 -8.32 1.26
N SER A 92 11.00 -7.40 0.39
CA SER A 92 11.76 -7.69 -0.82
C SER A 92 12.94 -8.59 -0.45
N GLY A 93 12.70 -9.89 -0.51
CA GLY A 93 13.62 -10.95 -0.19
C GLY A 93 14.22 -11.45 -1.48
N LYS A 94 15.55 -11.39 -1.56
CA LYS A 94 16.44 -12.06 -2.52
C LYS A 94 15.72 -13.08 -3.43
N GLY A 95 15.35 -12.63 -4.63
CA GLY A 95 14.69 -13.46 -5.62
C GLY A 95 15.71 -14.15 -6.54
N SER A 96 15.89 -15.45 -6.34
CA SER A 96 16.60 -16.33 -7.28
C SER A 96 15.87 -16.37 -8.64
N ALA A 97 16.58 -16.70 -9.72
CA ALA A 97 16.15 -16.67 -11.13
C ALA A 97 14.81 -17.37 -11.49
N LYS A 98 14.18 -18.11 -10.57
CA LYS A 98 12.84 -18.68 -10.74
C LYS A 98 11.68 -17.69 -10.50
N ASP A 99 11.92 -16.57 -9.84
CA ASP A 99 10.85 -15.62 -9.47
C ASP A 99 10.55 -14.56 -10.55
N GLN A 100 11.29 -14.56 -11.67
CA GLN A 100 11.10 -13.59 -12.74
C GLN A 100 9.91 -13.91 -13.67
N ILE A 101 9.43 -15.16 -13.67
CA ILE A 101 8.27 -15.60 -14.49
C ILE A 101 6.93 -15.24 -13.80
N SER A 102 6.93 -15.00 -12.49
CA SER A 102 5.76 -14.68 -11.65
C SER A 102 5.42 -13.18 -11.61
N LYS A 103 6.33 -12.29 -12.03
CA LYS A 103 6.13 -10.84 -11.88
C LYS A 103 5.10 -10.30 -12.89
N PRO A 104 4.12 -9.48 -12.44
CA PRO A 104 3.07 -8.94 -13.30
C PRO A 104 3.63 -7.96 -14.34
N LEU A 105 3.06 -8.00 -15.55
CA LEU A 105 3.39 -7.06 -16.62
C LEU A 105 2.91 -5.66 -16.23
N ALA A 106 3.75 -4.65 -16.49
CA ALA A 106 3.37 -3.25 -16.30
C ALA A 106 2.20 -2.88 -17.23
N ALA A 107 1.26 -2.08 -16.73
CA ALA A 107 0.23 -1.52 -17.59
C ALA A 107 0.84 -0.49 -18.54
N GLU A 108 0.35 -0.47 -19.78
CA GLU A 108 0.80 0.47 -20.80
C GLU A 108 0.57 1.92 -20.37
N LEU A 109 1.55 2.78 -20.63
CA LEU A 109 1.62 4.16 -20.17
C LEU A 109 0.91 5.11 -21.14
N GLU A 110 -0.35 4.81 -21.42
CA GLU A 110 -1.22 5.62 -22.29
C GLU A 110 -1.97 6.71 -21.52
N GLY A 111 -2.45 7.73 -22.24
CA GLY A 111 -3.31 8.78 -21.66
C GLY A 111 -2.58 9.79 -20.78
N LEU A 112 -1.25 9.85 -20.87
CA LEU A 112 -0.43 10.78 -20.11
C LEU A 112 -0.28 12.12 -20.83
N THR A 113 -0.63 13.21 -20.14
CA THR A 113 -0.35 14.58 -20.58
C THR A 113 0.87 15.11 -19.84
N PHE A 114 2.00 15.25 -20.55
CA PHE A 114 3.25 15.69 -19.94
C PHE A 114 3.27 17.20 -19.71
N LEU A 115 3.56 17.59 -18.46
CA LEU A 115 3.85 18.98 -18.09
C LEU A 115 5.31 19.33 -18.39
N GLN A 116 6.19 18.35 -18.23
CA GLN A 116 7.61 18.42 -18.56
C GLN A 116 8.16 17.01 -18.83
N GLY A 117 9.27 16.94 -19.57
CA GLY A 117 9.83 15.68 -20.02
C GLY A 117 8.97 15.01 -21.10
N SER A 118 9.24 13.74 -21.35
CA SER A 118 8.57 12.93 -22.38
C SER A 118 8.12 11.60 -21.82
N SER A 119 7.29 10.89 -22.59
CA SER A 119 6.90 9.51 -22.27
C SER A 119 8.15 8.61 -22.14
N PRO A 120 8.21 7.75 -21.11
CA PRO A 120 9.30 6.81 -20.99
C PRO A 120 9.19 5.74 -22.07
N SER A 121 10.33 5.29 -22.59
CA SER A 121 10.39 4.20 -23.56
C SER A 121 10.48 2.87 -22.83
N MET A 122 9.51 1.98 -23.07
CA MET A 122 9.55 0.61 -22.57
C MET A 122 10.69 -0.16 -23.26
N GLY A 123 11.49 -0.89 -22.49
CA GLY A 123 12.56 -1.73 -23.02
C GLY A 123 13.91 -1.04 -23.30
N SER A 124 14.01 0.29 -23.17
CA SER A 124 15.31 0.99 -23.24
C SER A 124 16.11 0.89 -21.93
N GLY A 125 15.42 0.78 -20.80
CA GLY A 125 15.99 0.66 -19.46
C GLY A 125 14.90 0.64 -18.39
N PRO A 126 15.27 0.56 -17.10
CA PRO A 126 14.30 0.57 -16.01
C PRO A 126 13.51 1.87 -15.95
N ILE A 127 12.24 1.78 -15.55
CA ILE A 127 11.34 2.92 -15.39
C ILE A 127 10.86 3.00 -13.95
N VAL A 128 11.05 4.15 -13.32
CA VAL A 128 10.50 4.49 -12.01
C VAL A 128 9.22 5.31 -12.22
N LEU A 129 8.09 4.77 -11.81
CA LEU A 129 6.81 5.47 -11.78
C LEU A 129 6.49 5.90 -10.35
N LEU A 130 6.18 7.17 -10.15
CA LEU A 130 5.69 7.69 -8.88
C LEU A 130 4.25 8.20 -9.04
N PHE A 131 3.28 7.55 -8.42
CA PHE A 131 1.92 8.08 -8.30
C PHE A 131 1.83 9.01 -7.09
N TRP A 132 1.38 10.25 -7.30
CA TRP A 132 1.38 11.29 -6.28
C TRP A 132 0.17 12.23 -6.40
N ALA A 133 0.04 13.15 -5.44
CA ALA A 133 -1.00 14.19 -5.44
C ALA A 133 -0.57 15.43 -4.65
N THR A 134 -1.04 16.62 -5.06
CA THR A 134 -0.68 17.92 -4.45
C THR A 134 -1.23 18.09 -3.03
N TRP A 135 -2.41 17.52 -2.75
CA TRP A 135 -3.06 17.54 -1.44
C TRP A 135 -2.41 16.61 -0.42
N CYS A 136 -1.56 15.66 -0.84
CA CYS A 136 -0.92 14.72 0.07
C CYS A 136 0.42 15.25 0.58
N GLY A 137 0.52 15.47 1.89
CA GLY A 137 1.75 15.95 2.55
C GLY A 137 2.97 15.04 2.32
N HIS A 138 2.80 13.73 2.31
CA HIS A 138 3.88 12.77 2.06
C HIS A 138 4.31 12.77 0.57
N SER A 139 3.36 12.95 -0.36
CA SER A 139 3.66 13.08 -1.79
C SER A 139 4.57 14.27 -2.05
N LYS A 140 4.23 15.45 -1.50
CA LYS A 140 5.04 16.66 -1.65
C LYS A 140 6.48 16.47 -1.18
N LYS A 141 6.66 15.79 -0.03
CA LYS A 141 7.97 15.46 0.52
C LYS A 141 8.77 14.46 -0.32
N SER A 142 8.12 13.69 -1.20
CA SER A 142 8.76 12.68 -2.04
C SER A 142 9.25 13.22 -3.39
N LEU A 143 8.71 14.35 -3.86
CA LEU A 143 9.09 14.94 -5.16
C LEU A 143 10.56 15.38 -5.21
N VAL A 144 11.00 16.16 -4.21
CA VAL A 144 12.37 16.69 -4.19
C VAL A 144 13.42 15.59 -4.04
N PRO A 145 13.29 14.61 -3.11
CA PRO A 145 14.24 13.49 -3.03
C PRO A 145 14.34 12.69 -4.32
N LEU A 146 13.25 12.58 -5.10
CA LEU A 146 13.27 11.84 -6.37
C LEU A 146 14.22 12.47 -7.41
N ASN A 147 14.54 13.76 -7.30
CA ASN A 147 15.61 14.36 -8.13
C ASN A 147 16.96 13.70 -7.89
N ARG A 148 17.26 13.30 -6.65
CA ARG A 148 18.51 12.61 -6.32
C ARG A 148 18.53 11.24 -6.98
N THR A 149 17.45 10.47 -6.85
CA THR A 149 17.28 9.18 -7.54
C THR A 149 17.48 9.35 -9.05
N HIS A 150 16.79 10.30 -9.67
CA HIS A 150 16.95 10.57 -11.10
C HIS A 150 18.41 10.92 -11.46
N ALA A 151 19.06 11.80 -10.71
CA ALA A 151 20.44 12.20 -10.96
C ALA A 151 21.45 11.04 -10.82
N SER A 152 21.24 10.14 -9.86
CA SER A 152 22.13 9.00 -9.62
C SER A 152 22.03 7.89 -10.66
N PHE A 153 20.85 7.73 -11.28
CA PHE A 153 20.57 6.57 -12.13
C PHE A 153 20.29 6.91 -13.61
N LYS A 154 20.14 8.18 -13.98
CA LYS A 154 19.89 8.58 -15.37
C LYS A 154 20.97 8.09 -16.35
N ASP A 155 22.24 8.07 -15.93
CA ASP A 155 23.37 7.67 -16.79
C ASP A 155 23.44 6.14 -16.96
N GLN A 156 22.69 5.41 -16.13
CA GLN A 156 22.46 3.97 -16.23
C GLN A 156 21.20 3.63 -17.04
N GLY A 157 20.57 4.62 -17.68
CA GLY A 157 19.38 4.45 -18.51
C GLY A 157 18.06 4.42 -17.73
N VAL A 158 18.06 4.74 -16.43
CA VAL A 158 16.83 4.79 -15.64
C VAL A 158 16.00 6.02 -15.98
N GLN A 159 14.74 5.79 -16.30
CA GLN A 159 13.75 6.82 -16.61
C GLN A 159 12.85 7.05 -15.41
N VAL A 160 12.60 8.31 -15.04
CA VAL A 160 11.77 8.65 -13.87
C VAL A 160 10.58 9.48 -14.32
N VAL A 161 9.38 9.06 -13.91
CA VAL A 161 8.13 9.73 -14.25
C VAL A 161 7.24 9.82 -13.00
N ALA A 162 6.82 11.03 -12.64
CA ALA A 162 5.81 11.22 -11.61
C ALA A 162 4.46 11.58 -12.22
N ILE A 163 3.44 10.82 -11.85
CA ILE A 163 2.10 10.85 -12.44
C ILE A 163 1.10 11.28 -11.36
N SER A 164 0.30 12.30 -11.68
CA SER A 164 -0.84 12.70 -10.86
C SER A 164 -2.15 12.57 -11.64
N ARG A 165 -3.24 12.36 -10.90
CA ARG A 165 -4.62 12.33 -11.40
C ARG A 165 -5.26 13.71 -11.48
N GLU A 166 -4.51 14.73 -11.11
CA GLU A 166 -4.97 16.12 -11.07
C GLU A 166 -4.74 16.77 -12.43
N GLU A 167 -5.62 17.68 -12.80
CA GLU A 167 -5.53 18.39 -14.07
C GLU A 167 -4.23 19.20 -14.19
N VAL A 168 -3.77 19.38 -15.43
CA VAL A 168 -2.55 20.14 -15.76
C VAL A 168 -2.56 21.54 -15.15
N GLY A 169 -3.71 22.23 -15.10
CA GLY A 169 -3.84 23.55 -14.48
C GLY A 169 -3.46 23.56 -12.99
N VAL A 170 -4.05 22.64 -12.22
CA VAL A 170 -3.77 22.46 -10.78
C VAL A 170 -2.29 22.17 -10.54
N LEU A 171 -1.72 21.28 -11.35
CA LEU A 171 -0.31 20.93 -11.24
C LEU A 171 0.61 22.10 -11.57
N ARG A 172 0.32 22.88 -12.62
CA ARG A 172 1.10 24.08 -12.99
C ARG A 172 1.08 25.15 -11.91
N GLU A 173 -0.05 25.35 -11.25
CA GLU A 173 -0.16 26.27 -10.11
C GLU A 173 0.58 25.76 -8.87
N PHE A 174 0.59 24.43 -8.66
CA PHE A 174 1.25 23.82 -7.53
C PHE A 174 2.78 23.79 -7.65
N LEU A 175 3.33 23.49 -8.83
CA LEU A 175 4.77 23.24 -9.01
C LEU A 175 5.70 24.36 -8.48
N PRO A 176 5.40 25.66 -8.63
CA PRO A 176 6.18 26.72 -8.01
C PRO A 176 6.32 26.59 -6.48
N SER A 177 5.32 26.02 -5.80
CA SER A 177 5.33 25.83 -4.34
C SER A 177 6.32 24.78 -3.85
N VAL A 178 6.81 23.90 -4.74
CA VAL A 178 7.84 22.90 -4.42
C VAL A 178 9.18 23.58 -4.12
N GLY A 179 9.40 24.82 -4.61
CA GLY A 179 10.57 25.64 -4.32
C GLY A 179 11.88 25.12 -4.93
N ARG A 180 11.83 24.05 -5.72
CA ARG A 180 12.96 23.47 -6.45
C ARG A 180 12.50 22.93 -7.79
N SER A 181 13.36 23.06 -8.80
CA SER A 181 13.11 22.45 -10.10
C SER A 181 13.13 20.92 -10.00
N LEU A 182 12.17 20.27 -10.65
CA LEU A 182 12.10 18.81 -10.75
C LEU A 182 12.74 18.40 -12.08
N ALA A 183 13.72 17.50 -12.04
CA ALA A 183 14.57 17.18 -13.19
C ALA A 183 14.05 15.99 -14.04
N TYR A 184 12.92 15.41 -13.65
CA TYR A 184 12.35 14.20 -14.25
C TYR A 184 10.97 14.49 -14.87
N ALA A 185 10.42 13.54 -15.63
CA ALA A 185 9.15 13.75 -16.33
C ALA A 185 7.97 13.86 -15.37
N LEU A 186 7.06 14.79 -15.63
CA LEU A 186 5.82 14.97 -14.86
C LEU A 186 4.64 14.84 -15.81
N ALA A 187 3.68 14.01 -15.44
CA ALA A 187 2.48 13.79 -16.23
C ALA A 187 1.20 13.89 -15.39
N SER A 188 0.14 14.33 -16.07
CA SER A 188 -1.25 14.28 -15.63
C SER A 188 -1.97 13.16 -16.37
N GLU A 189 -2.90 12.47 -15.71
CA GLU A 189 -3.77 11.45 -16.30
C GLU A 189 -5.19 11.49 -15.72
N ASP A 190 -6.13 10.78 -16.34
CA ASP A 190 -7.57 10.83 -16.04
C ASP A 190 -8.00 9.95 -14.84
N GLY A 191 -7.06 9.23 -14.23
CA GLY A 191 -7.25 8.31 -13.12
C GLY A 191 -7.25 6.83 -13.51
N ARG A 192 -7.37 6.50 -14.80
CA ARG A 192 -7.43 5.10 -15.27
C ARG A 192 -6.11 4.39 -15.03
N LEU A 193 -4.98 5.05 -15.28
CA LEU A 193 -3.68 4.41 -15.12
C LEU A 193 -3.39 4.18 -13.64
N THR A 194 -3.57 5.21 -12.79
CA THR A 194 -3.40 5.07 -11.34
C THR A 194 -4.30 3.95 -10.80
N GLN A 195 -5.56 3.87 -11.24
CA GLN A 195 -6.48 2.84 -10.79
C GLN A 195 -6.09 1.43 -11.24
N LYS A 196 -5.54 1.26 -12.45
CA LYS A 196 -5.01 -0.02 -12.92
C LYS A 196 -3.88 -0.52 -12.01
N TYR A 197 -2.89 0.33 -11.73
CA TYR A 197 -1.79 -0.02 -10.82
C TYR A 197 -2.30 -0.28 -9.40
N GLN A 198 -3.13 0.60 -8.86
CA GLN A 198 -3.70 0.44 -7.51
C GLN A 198 -4.46 -0.88 -7.35
N ARG A 199 -5.28 -1.27 -8.33
CA ARG A 199 -6.01 -2.55 -8.31
C ARG A 199 -5.10 -3.75 -8.47
N ALA A 200 -4.13 -3.69 -9.39
CA ALA A 200 -3.23 -4.81 -9.68
C ALA A 200 -2.32 -5.17 -8.50
N PHE A 201 -1.99 -4.19 -7.65
CA PHE A 201 -1.04 -4.36 -6.53
C PHE A 201 -1.67 -4.13 -5.14
N GLY A 202 -3.00 -4.07 -5.04
CA GLY A 202 -3.70 -3.88 -3.76
C GLY A 202 -3.49 -2.52 -3.08
N VAL A 203 -2.90 -1.54 -3.78
CA VAL A 203 -2.52 -0.24 -3.21
C VAL A 203 -3.69 0.74 -3.23
N LYS A 204 -3.92 1.46 -2.13
CA LYS A 204 -5.01 2.45 -2.01
C LYS A 204 -4.53 3.88 -1.75
N THR A 205 -3.23 4.07 -1.55
CA THR A 205 -2.68 5.33 -1.04
C THR A 205 -1.65 5.92 -1.99
N VAL A 206 -1.47 7.24 -1.89
CA VAL A 206 -0.36 7.98 -2.49
C VAL A 206 0.46 8.66 -1.38
N PRO A 207 1.78 8.82 -1.55
CA PRO A 207 2.56 8.45 -2.71
C PRO A 207 2.86 6.94 -2.77
N HIS A 208 2.95 6.40 -3.98
CA HIS A 208 3.39 5.01 -4.19
C HIS A 208 4.22 4.92 -5.46
N ALA A 209 5.33 4.20 -5.37
CA ALA A 209 6.28 4.04 -6.46
C ALA A 209 6.25 2.62 -7.01
N TYR A 210 6.53 2.48 -8.30
CA TYR A 210 6.71 1.22 -9.00
C TYR A 210 8.02 1.29 -9.79
N VAL A 211 8.79 0.22 -9.77
CA VAL A 211 9.98 0.06 -10.60
C VAL A 211 9.68 -1.02 -11.63
N ILE A 212 9.72 -0.64 -12.89
CA ILE A 212 9.51 -1.50 -14.04
C ILE A 212 10.89 -1.83 -14.59
N GLY A 213 11.23 -3.11 -14.68
CA GLY A 213 12.48 -3.55 -15.31
C GLY A 213 12.43 -3.42 -16.82
N ARG A 214 13.55 -3.64 -17.49
CA ARG A 214 13.65 -3.59 -18.95
C ARG A 214 12.73 -4.61 -19.64
N SER A 215 12.42 -5.71 -18.95
CA SER A 215 11.45 -6.72 -19.37
C SER A 215 10.00 -6.20 -19.49
N GLY A 216 9.72 -4.98 -19.02
CA GLY A 216 8.38 -4.41 -18.96
C GLY A 216 7.53 -4.96 -17.82
N ARG A 217 8.12 -5.73 -16.90
CA ARG A 217 7.45 -6.23 -15.70
C ARG A 217 7.70 -5.31 -14.52
N VAL A 218 6.73 -5.24 -13.61
CA VAL A 218 6.91 -4.54 -12.34
C VAL A 218 7.80 -5.40 -11.45
N GLU A 219 9.01 -4.94 -11.21
CA GLU A 219 10.01 -5.65 -10.42
C GLU A 219 9.95 -5.34 -8.93
N TRP A 220 9.42 -4.16 -8.59
CA TRP A 220 9.23 -3.71 -7.24
C TRP A 220 8.14 -2.63 -7.16
N HIS A 221 7.48 -2.52 -6.01
CA HIS A 221 6.63 -1.38 -5.69
C HIS A 221 6.64 -1.07 -4.20
N GLY A 222 6.45 0.20 -3.82
CA GLY A 222 6.44 0.59 -2.42
C GLY A 222 6.55 2.08 -2.18
N HIS A 223 7.05 2.44 -1.00
CA HIS A 223 7.21 3.83 -0.62
C HIS A 223 8.41 4.46 -1.36
N PRO A 224 8.31 5.70 -1.88
CA PRO A 224 9.34 6.28 -2.75
C PRO A 224 10.74 6.39 -2.12
N THR A 225 10.83 6.43 -0.79
CA THR A 225 12.11 6.49 -0.07
C THR A 225 12.95 5.23 -0.18
N GLN A 226 12.39 4.13 -0.67
CA GLN A 226 13.07 2.84 -0.79
C GLN A 226 13.60 2.58 -2.21
N ILE A 227 13.26 3.43 -3.19
CA ILE A 227 13.59 3.23 -4.60
C ILE A 227 15.10 3.07 -4.80
N ASP A 228 15.91 3.94 -4.20
CA ASP A 228 17.37 3.94 -4.39
C ASP A 228 18.00 2.60 -4.02
N ALA A 229 17.51 1.96 -2.95
CA ALA A 229 18.06 0.69 -2.48
C ALA A 229 17.73 -0.50 -3.39
N VAL A 230 16.68 -0.38 -4.21
CA VAL A 230 16.17 -1.45 -5.07
C VAL A 230 16.62 -1.26 -6.52
N LEU A 231 16.89 -0.03 -6.95
CA LEU A 231 17.32 0.25 -8.32
C LEU A 231 18.64 -0.45 -8.67
N ASP A 232 19.60 -0.50 -7.74
CA ASP A 232 20.86 -1.23 -7.97
C ASP A 232 20.60 -2.72 -8.27
N GLU A 233 19.67 -3.35 -7.53
CA GLU A 233 19.30 -4.75 -7.73
C GLU A 233 18.59 -4.94 -9.08
N VAL A 234 17.61 -4.10 -9.42
CA VAL A 234 16.87 -4.18 -10.69
C VAL A 234 17.79 -3.99 -11.89
N ILE A 235 18.67 -2.98 -11.85
CA ILE A 235 19.64 -2.73 -12.91
C ILE A 235 20.57 -3.94 -13.07
N SER A 236 21.05 -4.52 -11.97
CA SER A 236 21.93 -5.70 -12.02
C SER A 236 21.23 -6.93 -12.61
N ASN A 237 19.94 -7.13 -12.32
CA ASN A 237 19.14 -8.22 -12.84
C ASN A 237 18.89 -8.07 -14.35
N ASP A 238 18.63 -6.85 -14.82
CA ASP A 238 18.42 -6.57 -16.24
C ASP A 238 19.68 -6.81 -17.09
N VAL A 239 20.88 -6.56 -16.54
CA VAL A 239 22.15 -6.83 -17.24
C VAL A 239 22.36 -8.34 -17.45
N HIS A 240 21.89 -9.18 -16.54
CA HIS A 240 22.07 -10.64 -16.64
C HIS A 240 21.13 -11.32 -17.66
N LEU A 241 20.13 -10.59 -18.18
CA LEU A 241 19.20 -11.06 -19.19
C LEU A 241 19.66 -10.78 -20.63
N MET A 242 20.88 -10.26 -20.82
CA MET A 242 21.55 -10.06 -22.12
C MET A 242 22.44 -11.24 -22.47
#